data_AF-A0AAV0KSI3-F1
#
_entry.id   AF-A0AAV0KSI3-F1
#
_cell.length_a   1.000
_cell.length_b   1.000
_cell.length_c   1.000
_cell.angle_alpha   90.00
_cell.angle_beta   90.00
_cell.angle_gamma   90.00
#
_symmetry.space_group_name_H-M   'P 1'
#
loop_
_entity.id
_entity.type
_entity.pdbx_description
1 polymer ?
#
loop_
_entity_poly.entity_id
_entity_poly.type
_entity_poly.pdbx_seq_one_letter_code
_entity_poly.pdbx_strand_id
1 'polypeptide(L)'
;MMIKKKKISCKRRKQATAAGIRRPLVVERRVGALKTLIPNCESMGIEGLYRETAEYVLGLEMMVKLMQAMVQLLTPHTCASHIN
;
A
#
# COMPACT_ATOMS: atom_id res chain seq x y z
N MET A 1 25.30 19.50 -61.02
CA MET A 1 24.61 19.40 -59.71
C MET A 1 23.78 18.13 -59.69
N MET A 2 24.14 17.12 -58.88
CA MET A 2 23.35 15.87 -58.75
C MET A 2 23.50 15.32 -57.32
N ILE A 3 22.48 15.51 -56.48
CA ILE A 3 22.45 14.99 -55.11
C ILE A 3 22.02 13.52 -55.16
N LYS A 4 22.95 12.58 -54.96
CA LYS A 4 22.63 11.15 -54.83
C LYS A 4 21.89 10.90 -53.50
N LYS A 5 20.57 10.70 -53.55
CA LYS A 5 19.79 10.20 -52.41
C LYS A 5 19.98 8.69 -52.25
N LYS A 6 20.76 8.26 -51.25
CA LYS A 6 20.80 6.86 -50.82
C LYS A 6 19.89 6.66 -49.60
N LYS A 7 18.90 5.77 -49.77
CA LYS A 7 17.89 5.36 -48.79
C LYS A 7 18.50 5.01 -47.43
N ILE A 8 18.10 5.72 -46.38
CA ILE A 8 18.23 5.22 -45.01
C ILE A 8 17.18 4.11 -44.88
N SER A 9 17.63 2.85 -44.88
CA SER A 9 16.77 1.70 -44.60
C SER A 9 16.43 1.71 -43.11
N CYS A 10 15.29 2.30 -42.77
CA CYS A 10 14.70 2.15 -41.45
C CYS A 10 14.31 0.68 -41.28
N LYS A 11 15.23 -0.14 -40.76
CA LYS A 11 14.90 -1.45 -40.20
C LYS A 11 13.91 -1.18 -39.06
N ARG A 12 12.61 -1.32 -39.35
CA ARG A 12 11.55 -1.40 -38.34
C ARG A 12 11.95 -2.53 -37.40
N ARG A 13 12.50 -2.20 -36.23
CA ARG A 13 12.55 -3.14 -35.10
C ARG A 13 11.09 -3.45 -34.76
N LYS A 14 10.58 -4.53 -35.34
CA LYS A 14 9.41 -5.22 -34.81
C LYS A 14 9.84 -5.75 -33.45
N GLN A 15 9.63 -4.95 -32.40
CA GLN A 15 9.64 -5.45 -31.04
C GLN A 15 8.41 -6.35 -30.92
N ALA A 16 8.56 -7.60 -31.31
CA ALA A 16 7.67 -8.66 -30.89
C ALA A 16 7.92 -8.86 -29.40
N THR A 17 7.19 -8.14 -28.56
CA THR A 17 7.06 -8.52 -27.15
C THR A 17 6.13 -9.72 -27.09
N ALA A 18 6.72 -10.90 -27.26
CA ALA A 18 6.09 -12.15 -26.88
C ALA A 18 5.83 -12.13 -25.36
N ALA A 19 4.62 -12.53 -24.95
CA ALA A 19 4.14 -12.69 -23.58
C ALA A 19 4.08 -11.40 -22.74
N GLY A 20 2.95 -10.69 -22.86
CA GLY A 20 2.65 -9.48 -22.11
C GLY A 20 2.47 -9.69 -20.61
N ILE A 21 3.53 -9.50 -19.84
CA ILE A 21 3.41 -9.12 -18.42
C ILE A 21 3.40 -7.59 -18.40
N ARG A 22 2.21 -6.99 -18.45
CA ARG A 22 2.06 -5.57 -18.14
C ARG A 22 2.51 -5.39 -16.70
N ARG A 23 3.54 -4.57 -16.47
CA ARG A 23 3.96 -4.23 -15.11
C ARG A 23 2.76 -3.56 -14.43
N PRO A 24 2.27 -4.09 -13.30
CA PRO A 24 1.15 -3.47 -12.62
C PRO A 24 1.53 -2.04 -12.23
N LEU A 25 0.57 -1.13 -12.40
CA LEU A 25 0.73 0.26 -12.03
C LEU A 25 1.08 0.34 -10.54
N VAL A 26 1.78 1.40 -10.12
CA VAL A 26 2.17 1.59 -8.72
C VAL A 26 0.95 1.49 -7.78
N VAL A 27 -0.20 2.00 -8.23
CA VAL A 27 -1.47 1.93 -7.51
C VAL A 27 -1.93 0.48 -7.31
N GLU A 28 -1.89 -0.35 -8.35
CA GLU A 28 -2.31 -1.75 -8.26
C GLU A 28 -1.45 -2.55 -7.26
N ARG A 29 -0.14 -2.27 -7.21
CA ARG A 29 0.74 -2.89 -6.20
C ARG A 29 0.38 -2.49 -4.78
N ARG A 30 0.06 -1.21 -4.57
CA ARG A 30 -0.35 -0.69 -3.26
C ARG A 30 -1.70 -1.25 -2.84
N VAL A 31 -2.66 -1.33 -3.76
CA VAL A 31 -3.97 -1.95 -3.54
C VAL A 31 -3.80 -3.44 -3.22
N GLY A 32 -2.91 -4.14 -3.93
CA GLY A 32 -2.56 -5.54 -3.63
C GLY A 32 -1.99 -5.71 -2.22
N ALA A 33 -1.03 -4.86 -1.82
CA ALA A 33 -0.48 -4.87 -0.47
C ALA A 33 -1.55 -4.57 0.59
N LEU A 34 -2.44 -3.61 0.33
CA LEU A 34 -3.52 -3.25 1.26
C LEU A 34 -4.45 -4.44 1.50
N LYS A 35 -4.81 -5.20 0.45
CA LYS A 35 -5.63 -6.42 0.58
C LYS A 35 -5.00 -7.49 1.49
N THR A 36 -3.67 -7.54 1.57
CA THR A 36 -2.98 -8.50 2.45
C THR A 36 -2.89 -8.04 3.91
N LEU A 37 -3.06 -6.74 4.17
CA LEU A 37 -2.97 -6.17 5.51
C LEU A 37 -4.32 -6.12 6.21
N ILE A 38 -5.41 -5.93 5.46
CA ILE A 38 -6.74 -5.79 6.01
C ILE A 38 -7.45 -7.16 6.01
N PRO A 39 -7.99 -7.60 7.16
CA PRO A 39 -8.70 -8.88 7.23
C PRO A 39 -9.92 -8.89 6.29
N ASN A 40 -10.26 -10.08 5.77
CA ASN A 40 -11.46 -10.33 4.96
C ASN A 40 -11.59 -9.53 3.64
N CYS A 41 -10.50 -8.98 3.12
CA CYS A 41 -10.52 -8.06 1.97
C CYS A 41 -10.07 -8.66 0.62
N GLU A 42 -9.77 -9.96 0.55
CA GLU A 42 -9.16 -10.59 -0.63
C GLU A 42 -10.01 -10.42 -1.90
N SER A 43 -11.31 -10.68 -1.81
CA SER A 43 -12.28 -10.60 -2.90
C SER A 43 -12.98 -9.24 -3.03
N MET A 44 -12.65 -8.27 -2.18
CA MET A 44 -13.37 -7.00 -2.12
C MET A 44 -12.97 -6.05 -3.26
N GLY A 45 -13.97 -5.28 -3.75
CA GLY A 45 -13.75 -4.17 -4.66
C GLY A 45 -13.02 -3.00 -3.98
N ILE A 46 -12.51 -2.05 -4.78
CA ILE A 46 -11.65 -0.95 -4.28
C ILE A 46 -12.37 -0.05 -3.26
N GLU A 47 -13.63 0.28 -3.51
CA GLU A 47 -14.42 1.13 -2.60
C GLU A 47 -14.66 0.46 -1.24
N GLY A 48 -15.06 -0.82 -1.27
CA GLY A 48 -15.20 -1.62 -0.05
C GLY A 48 -13.88 -1.76 0.69
N LEU A 49 -12.78 -2.03 -0.03
CA LEU A 49 -11.45 -2.14 0.55
C LEU A 49 -11.06 -0.88 1.32
N TYR A 50 -11.30 0.31 0.77
CA TYR A 50 -10.97 1.55 1.47
C TYR A 50 -11.86 1.80 2.68
N ARG A 51 -13.16 1.48 2.60
CA ARG A 51 -14.06 1.59 3.75
C ARG A 51 -13.63 0.65 4.88
N GLU A 52 -13.40 -0.62 4.56
CA GLU A 52 -12.96 -1.63 5.54
C GLU A 52 -11.59 -1.25 6.14
N THR A 53 -10.70 -0.68 5.32
CA THR A 53 -9.43 -0.14 5.81
C THR A 53 -9.64 0.96 6.84
N ALA A 54 -10.54 1.92 6.56
CA ALA A 54 -10.80 3.03 7.47
C ALA A 54 -11.39 2.54 8.80
N GLU A 55 -12.34 1.61 8.73
CA GLU A 55 -12.94 0.98 9.92
C GLU A 55 -11.90 0.20 10.73
N TYR A 56 -11.03 -0.56 10.06
CA TYR A 56 -9.97 -1.32 10.71
C TYR A 56 -8.94 -0.43 11.40
N VAL A 57 -8.49 0.64 10.74
CA VAL A 57 -7.57 1.62 11.35
C VAL A 57 -8.21 2.25 12.59
N LEU A 58 -9.46 2.70 12.49
CA LEU A 58 -10.17 3.29 13.62
C LEU A 58 -10.33 2.29 14.79
N GLY A 59 -10.65 1.03 14.48
CA GLY A 59 -10.74 -0.04 15.48
C GLY A 59 -9.41 -0.30 16.19
N LEU A 60 -8.31 -0.38 15.44
CA LEU A 60 -6.96 -0.52 15.99
C LEU A 60 -6.60 0.66 16.90
N GLU A 61 -6.87 1.89 16.47
CA GLU A 61 -6.63 3.09 17.28
C GLU A 61 -7.39 3.06 18.61
N MET A 62 -8.67 2.66 18.58
CA MET A 62 -9.48 2.51 19.79
C MET A 62 -8.93 1.43 20.72
N MET A 63 -8.54 0.27 20.18
CA MET A 63 -7.96 -0.80 20.98
C MET A 63 -6.66 -0.38 21.66
N VAL A 64 -5.77 0.32 20.93
CA VAL A 64 -4.51 0.83 21.51
C VAL A 64 -4.79 1.83 22.63
N LYS A 65 -5.73 2.78 22.43
CA LYS A 65 -6.11 3.75 23.48
C LYS A 65 -6.67 3.06 24.72
N LEU A 66 -7.50 2.04 24.54
CA LEU A 66 -8.05 1.26 25.64
C LEU A 66 -6.95 0.50 26.38
N MET A 67 -6.03 -0.15 25.67
CA MET A 67 -4.89 -0.85 26.28
C MET A 67 -4.00 0.11 27.06
N GLN A 68 -3.74 1.31 26.53
CA GLN A 68 -2.99 2.35 27.25
C GLN A 68 -3.70 2.80 28.53
N ALA A 69 -5.01 3.01 28.48
CA ALA A 69 -5.80 3.37 29.65
C ALA A 69 -5.81 2.24 30.70
N MET A 70 -5.94 0.99 30.28
CA MET A 70 -5.84 -0.17 31.17
C MET A 70 -4.46 -0.25 31.82
N VAL A 71 -3.38 -0.04 31.05
CA VAL A 71 -2.03 0.00 31.61
C VAL A 71 -1.91 1.13 32.63
N GLN A 72 -2.42 2.33 32.37
CA GLN A 72 -2.39 3.43 33.33
C GLN A 72 -3.19 3.14 34.61
N LEU A 73 -4.33 2.46 34.48
CA LEU A 73 -5.16 2.06 35.63
C LEU A 73 -4.48 0.98 36.48
N LEU A 74 -3.86 0.00 35.83
CA LEU A 74 -3.26 -1.17 36.48
C LEU A 74 -1.81 -0.92 36.93
N THR A 75 -1.13 0.05 36.33
CA THR A 75 0.18 0.49 36.81
C THR A 75 -0.09 1.23 38.11
N PRO A 76 0.48 0.77 39.25
CA PRO A 76 0.44 1.54 40.47
C PRO A 76 0.92 2.95 40.13
N HIS A 77 0.14 3.98 40.48
CA HIS A 77 0.74 5.29 40.61
C HIS A 77 1.81 5.07 41.66
N THR A 78 3.07 4.98 41.25
CA THR A 78 4.18 5.02 42.19
C THR A 78 3.98 6.34 42.87
N CYS A 79 3.43 6.31 44.10
CA CYS A 79 3.29 7.47 44.92
C CYS A 79 4.70 8.04 45.02
N ALA A 80 4.98 9.10 44.27
CA ALA A 80 6.12 9.97 44.49
C ALA A 80 5.85 10.83 45.74
N SER A 81 5.33 10.20 46.79
CA SER A 81 5.35 10.69 48.15
C SER A 81 6.49 9.97 48.84
N HIS A 82 7.62 10.67 48.94
CA HIS A 82 8.81 10.48 49.76
C HIS A 82 10.13 10.44 48.97
N ILE A 83 11.03 11.36 49.39
CA ILE A 83 12.46 11.51 49.06
C ILE A 83 12.65 12.32 47.76
N ASN A 84 12.91 13.63 47.80
CA ASN A 84 13.93 14.37 48.55
C ASN A 84 13.51 15.84 48.74
#